data_AF-A0AAU9MNC8-F1
#
_entry.id   AF-A0AAU9MNC8-F1
#
_cell.length_a   1.000
_cell.length_b   1.000
_cell.length_c   1.000
_cell.angle_alpha   90.00
_cell.angle_beta   90.00
_cell.angle_gamma   90.00
#
_symmetry.space_group_name_H-M   'P 1'
#
loop_
_entity.id
_entity.type
_entity.pdbx_description
1 polymer ?
#
loop_
_entity_poly.entity_id
_entity_poly.type
_entity_poly.pdbx_seq_one_letter_code
_entity_poly.pdbx_strand_id
1 'polypeptide(L)'
;MTDIPLKLRFDILQIFDSERMVIVVEGKELKVTAQSIHDMLGIPTGGTILTQLDQCPKDDTCYDEWKEQFQEGAIIRLNVIKKAIVRTTETDFNFKLNFLVLFFQRIL
;
A
#
# COMPACT_ATOMS: atom_id res chain seq x y z
N MET A 1 12.77 -14.08 13.17
CA MET A 1 12.92 -13.22 11.98
C MET A 1 11.93 -12.07 12.11
N THR A 2 12.40 -10.84 12.24
CA THR A 2 11.53 -9.65 12.30
C THR A 2 10.94 -9.40 10.93
N ASP A 3 9.61 -9.46 10.84
CA ASP A 3 8.84 -9.28 9.62
C ASP A 3 9.16 -7.93 8.97
N ILE A 4 9.49 -7.92 7.67
CA ILE A 4 9.81 -6.71 6.87
C ILE A 4 8.72 -5.63 6.99
N PRO A 5 7.41 -5.96 6.98
CA PRO A 5 6.36 -4.97 7.25
C PRO A 5 6.42 -4.36 8.65
N LEU A 6 6.91 -5.12 9.63
CA LEU A 6 7.11 -4.62 11.00
C LEU A 6 8.22 -3.57 11.00
N LYS A 7 9.38 -3.87 10.39
CA LYS A 7 10.51 -2.93 10.29
C LYS A 7 10.14 -1.67 9.51
N LEU A 8 9.50 -1.82 8.34
CA LEU A 8 9.05 -0.67 7.55
C LEU A 8 8.11 0.24 8.35
N ARG A 9 7.18 -0.36 9.12
CA ARG A 9 6.30 0.40 10.03
C ARG A 9 7.10 1.10 11.12
N PHE A 10 8.04 0.42 11.77
CA PHE A 10 8.85 1.01 12.83
C PHE A 10 9.72 2.16 12.31
N ASP A 11 10.34 2.00 11.15
CA ASP A 11 11.22 3.00 10.55
C ASP A 11 10.44 4.24 10.13
N ILE A 12 9.26 4.07 9.50
CA ILE A 12 8.36 5.19 9.15
C ILE A 12 7.83 5.90 10.40
N LEU A 13 7.47 5.15 11.45
CA LEU A 13 6.97 5.74 12.70
C LEU A 13 8.04 6.55 13.45
N GLN A 14 9.33 6.22 13.28
CA GLN A 14 10.42 6.99 13.90
C GLN A 14 10.59 8.38 13.26
N ILE A 15 10.25 8.53 11.98
CA ILE A 15 10.40 9.78 11.24
C ILE A 15 9.08 10.54 11.06
N PHE A 16 7.97 9.97 11.55
CA PHE A 16 6.64 10.57 11.49
C PHE A 16 6.32 11.34 12.77
N ASP A 17 6.11 12.64 12.63
CA ASP A 17 5.59 13.52 13.66
C ASP A 17 4.06 13.53 13.59
N SER A 18 3.41 12.89 14.56
CA SER A 18 1.95 12.77 14.61
C SER A 18 1.24 14.06 15.02
N GLU A 19 1.91 14.98 15.72
CA GLU A 19 1.30 16.26 16.12
C GLU A 19 1.22 17.20 14.93
N ARG A 20 2.28 17.24 14.13
CA ARG A 20 2.40 18.11 12.96
C ARG A 20 1.91 17.44 11.67
N MET A 21 1.67 16.13 11.70
CA MET A 21 1.35 15.28 10.55
C MET A 21 2.40 15.44 9.44
N VAL A 22 3.69 15.29 9.78
CA VAL A 22 4.80 15.38 8.83
C VAL A 22 5.73 14.18 8.94
N ILE A 23 6.32 13.77 7.82
CA ILE A 23 7.43 12.83 7.77
C ILE A 23 8.70 13.64 7.51
N VAL A 24 9.69 13.55 8.39
CA VAL A 24 10.96 14.26 8.24
C VAL A 24 11.99 13.35 7.60
N VAL A 25 12.35 13.63 6.34
CA VAL A 25 13.35 12.87 5.58
C VAL A 25 14.49 13.82 5.20
N GLU A 26 15.71 13.51 5.65
CA GLU A 26 16.90 14.31 5.34
C GLU A 26 16.74 15.81 5.65
N GLY A 27 16.05 16.13 6.75
CA GLY A 27 15.79 17.52 7.17
C GLY A 27 14.72 18.25 6.36
N LYS A 28 14.06 17.57 5.41
CA LYS A 28 12.88 18.09 4.70
C LYS A 28 11.62 17.53 5.31
N GLU A 29 10.59 18.37 5.40
CA GLU A 29 9.29 17.98 5.93
C GLU A 29 8.33 17.63 4.78
N LEU A 30 7.84 16.40 4.78
CA LEU A 30 6.79 15.93 3.90
C LEU A 30 5.48 15.91 4.66
N LYS A 31 4.57 16.83 4.33
CA LYS A 31 3.27 16.93 5.01
C LYS A 31 2.35 15.79 4.60
N VAL A 32 1.84 15.08 5.60
CA VAL A 32 0.85 14.02 5.45
C VAL A 32 -0.53 14.66 5.55
N THR A 33 -1.26 14.66 4.43
CA THR A 33 -2.63 15.15 4.32
C THR A 33 -3.50 14.10 3.66
N ALA A 34 -4.83 14.22 3.75
CA ALA A 34 -5.73 13.37 2.98
C ALA A 34 -5.40 13.44 1.48
N GLN A 35 -5.09 14.64 0.97
CA GLN A 35 -4.69 14.83 -0.43
C GLN A 35 -3.39 14.09 -0.76
N SER A 36 -2.35 14.16 0.07
CA SER A 36 -1.11 13.43 -0.21
C SER A 36 -1.31 11.91 -0.15
N ILE A 37 -2.20 11.41 0.70
CA ILE A 37 -2.58 9.98 0.74
C ILE A 37 -3.35 9.60 -0.53
N HIS A 38 -4.25 10.47 -1.00
CA HIS A 38 -4.96 10.29 -2.26
C HIS A 38 -4.00 10.27 -3.45
N ASP A 39 -3.10 11.24 -3.55
CA ASP A 39 -2.13 11.33 -4.64
C ASP A 39 -1.20 10.10 -4.64
N MET A 40 -0.84 9.59 -3.46
CA MET A 40 0.02 8.41 -3.31
C MET A 40 -0.71 7.10 -3.60
N LEU A 41 -1.87 6.87 -2.99
CA LEU A 41 -2.56 5.55 -2.94
C LEU A 41 -3.87 5.50 -3.73
N GLY A 42 -4.35 6.62 -4.27
CA GLY A 42 -5.65 6.73 -4.93
C GLY A 42 -6.84 6.66 -3.96
N ILE A 43 -6.61 6.69 -2.64
CA ILE A 43 -7.69 6.63 -1.65
C ILE A 43 -8.51 7.93 -1.72
N PRO A 44 -9.84 7.88 -1.86
CA PRO A 44 -10.66 9.09 -1.92
C PRO A 44 -10.44 9.98 -0.68
N THR A 45 -10.30 11.29 -0.90
CA THR A 45 -10.14 12.28 0.18
C THR A 45 -11.44 12.56 0.94
N GLY A 46 -12.59 12.15 0.39
CA GLY A 46 -13.93 12.34 0.96
C GLY A 46 -14.44 11.15 1.77
N GLY A 47 -15.69 11.26 2.24
CA GLY A 47 -16.34 10.26 3.10
C GLY A 47 -17.02 9.10 2.38
N THR A 48 -16.67 8.81 1.12
CA THR A 48 -17.25 7.64 0.43
C THR A 48 -16.77 6.39 1.15
N ILE A 49 -17.69 5.70 1.80
CA ILE A 49 -17.38 4.47 2.51
C ILE A 49 -16.98 3.44 1.44
N LEU A 50 -15.90 2.68 1.65
CA LEU A 50 -15.45 1.66 0.69
C LEU A 50 -16.57 0.69 0.28
N THR A 51 -17.54 0.44 1.17
CA THR A 51 -18.71 -0.41 0.92
C THR A 51 -19.78 0.23 0.02
N GLN A 52 -19.66 1.53 -0.25
CA GLN A 52 -20.54 2.31 -1.13
C GLN A 52 -19.91 2.55 -2.51
N LEU A 53 -18.69 2.06 -2.74
CA LEU A 53 -18.10 2.08 -4.07
C LEU A 53 -18.87 1.14 -5.00
N ASP A 54 -19.03 1.57 -6.26
CA ASP A 54 -19.58 0.72 -7.30
C ASP A 54 -18.74 -0.55 -7.44
N GLN A 55 -19.39 -1.64 -7.84
CA GLN A 55 -18.66 -2.87 -8.16
C GLN A 55 -17.66 -2.58 -9.27
N CYS A 56 -16.49 -3.21 -9.15
CA CYS A 56 -15.47 -3.19 -10.19
C CYS A 56 -16.11 -3.50 -11.56
N PRO A 57 -15.84 -2.71 -12.61
CA PRO A 57 -16.33 -3.00 -13.95
C PRO A 57 -16.02 -4.45 -14.34
N LYS A 58 -16.92 -5.10 -15.07
CA LYS A 58 -16.74 -6.52 -15.45
C LYS A 58 -15.55 -6.73 -16.40
N ASP A 59 -15.13 -5.67 -17.07
CA ASP A 59 -14.02 -5.57 -17.99
C ASP A 59 -12.75 -5.00 -17.34
N ASP A 60 -12.75 -4.77 -16.03
CA ASP A 60 -11.58 -4.30 -15.31
C ASP A 60 -10.51 -5.40 -15.22
N THR A 61 -9.34 -5.12 -15.79
CA THR A 61 -8.18 -6.02 -15.85
C THR A 61 -7.24 -5.85 -14.65
N CYS A 62 -7.46 -4.87 -13.77
CA CYS A 62 -6.60 -4.54 -12.63
C CYS A 62 -6.26 -5.76 -11.76
N TYR A 63 -7.27 -6.58 -11.46
CA TYR A 63 -7.07 -7.77 -10.62
C TYR A 63 -6.22 -8.82 -11.32
N ASP A 64 -6.46 -9.04 -12.61
CA ASP A 64 -5.74 -10.04 -13.40
C ASP A 64 -4.29 -9.59 -13.64
N GLU A 65 -4.07 -8.32 -14.01
CA GLU A 65 -2.74 -7.70 -14.14
C GLU A 65 -1.95 -7.76 -12.82
N TRP A 66 -2.61 -7.46 -11.70
CA TRP A 66 -1.99 -7.60 -10.38
C TRP A 66 -1.66 -9.05 -10.07
N LYS A 67 -2.54 -10.00 -10.43
CA LYS A 67 -2.35 -11.42 -10.16
C LYS A 67 -1.24 -12.03 -11.02
N GLU A 68 -1.04 -11.58 -12.26
CA GLU A 68 -0.02 -12.07 -13.18
C GLU A 68 1.41 -11.97 -12.63
N GLN A 69 1.68 -11.05 -11.69
CA GLN A 69 2.97 -10.98 -11.01
C GLN A 69 3.29 -12.22 -10.15
N PHE A 70 2.26 -13.03 -9.85
CA PHE A 70 2.34 -14.28 -9.10
C PHE A 70 1.92 -15.42 -10.02
N GLN A 71 2.89 -16.27 -10.42
CA GLN A 71 2.73 -17.43 -11.31
C GLN A 71 1.30 -18.02 -11.38
N GLU A 72 0.80 -18.23 -12.60
CA GLU A 72 -0.54 -18.76 -12.85
C GLU A 72 -0.87 -20.03 -12.04
N GLY A 73 -2.06 -20.05 -11.43
CA GLY A 73 -2.57 -21.19 -10.67
C GLY A 73 -2.06 -21.30 -9.22
N ALA A 74 -1.16 -20.42 -8.78
CA ALA A 74 -0.69 -20.42 -7.40
C ALA A 74 -1.65 -19.69 -6.44
N ILE A 75 -1.88 -20.28 -5.26
CA ILE A 75 -2.47 -19.55 -4.13
C ILE A 75 -1.51 -18.40 -3.78
N ILE A 76 -1.97 -17.15 -3.88
CA ILE A 76 -1.18 -15.97 -3.54
C ILE A 76 -0.97 -15.95 -2.03
N ARG A 77 0.21 -16.42 -1.59
CA ARG A 77 0.60 -16.42 -0.18
C ARG A 77 1.22 -15.08 0.20
N LEU A 78 0.97 -14.62 1.42
CA LEU A 78 1.56 -13.39 2.00
C LEU A 78 3.09 -13.31 1.80
N ASN A 79 3.81 -14.43 1.92
CA ASN A 79 5.26 -14.46 1.74
C ASN A 79 5.68 -14.09 0.30
N VAL A 80 4.88 -14.45 -0.71
CA VAL A 80 5.16 -14.11 -2.11
C VAL A 80 4.98 -12.61 -2.32
N ILE A 81 3.91 -12.03 -1.76
CA ILE A 81 3.66 -10.57 -1.78
C ILE A 81 4.80 -9.81 -1.07
N LYS A 82 5.22 -10.25 0.11
CA LYS A 82 6.37 -9.67 0.84
C LYS A 82 7.64 -9.68 -0.03
N LYS A 83 7.91 -10.78 -0.74
CA LYS A 83 9.05 -10.88 -1.65
C LYS A 83 8.93 -9.94 -2.86
N ALA A 84 7.73 -9.76 -3.41
CA ALA A 84 7.49 -8.83 -4.52
C ALA A 84 7.79 -7.38 -4.11
N ILE A 85 7.31 -6.94 -2.93
CA ILE A 85 7.60 -5.60 -2.40
C ILE A 85 9.10 -5.36 -2.22
N VAL A 86 9.84 -6.34 -1.68
CA VAL A 86 11.28 -6.21 -1.44
C VAL A 86 12.09 -6.17 -2.74
N ARG A 87 11.57 -6.77 -3.82
CA ARG A 87 12.25 -6.85 -5.12
C ARG A 87 11.98 -5.66 -6.02
N THR A 88 10.83 -5.00 -5.87
CA THR A 88 10.52 -3.83 -6.70
C THR A 88 11.37 -2.62 -6.29
N THR A 89 11.74 -1.83 -7.29
CA THR A 89 12.39 -0.52 -7.12
C THR A 89 11.44 0.62 -7.48
N GLU A 90 10.26 0.31 -8.00
CA GLU A 90 9.28 1.27 -8.49
C GLU A 90 8.04 1.31 -7.58
N THR A 91 7.48 2.50 -7.39
CA THR A 91 6.22 2.73 -6.66
C THR A 91 5.05 2.72 -7.64
N ASP A 92 5.01 1.68 -8.47
CA ASP A 92 3.99 1.47 -9.50
C ASP A 92 2.67 0.97 -8.90
N PHE A 93 1.70 0.70 -9.77
CA PHE A 93 0.39 0.21 -9.36
C PHE A 93 0.46 -1.13 -8.61
N ASN A 94 1.31 -2.06 -9.08
CA ASN A 94 1.50 -3.37 -8.44
C ASN A 94 2.12 -3.26 -7.06
N PHE A 95 3.10 -2.37 -6.87
CA PHE A 95 3.64 -2.07 -5.55
C PHE A 95 2.56 -1.52 -4.61
N LYS A 96 1.75 -0.56 -5.07
CA LYS A 96 0.67 0.02 -4.25
C LYS A 96 -0.34 -1.05 -3.81
N LEU A 97 -0.78 -1.91 -4.73
CA LEU A 97 -1.70 -3.01 -4.40
C LEU A 97 -1.07 -4.03 -3.43
N ASN A 98 0.19 -4.42 -3.66
CA ASN A 98 0.92 -5.30 -2.75
C ASN A 98 1.00 -4.70 -1.33
N PHE A 99 1.31 -3.41 -1.23
CA PHE A 99 1.35 -2.69 0.03
C PHE A 99 -0.01 -2.70 0.74
N LEU A 100 -1.09 -2.38 0.02
CA LEU A 100 -2.45 -2.38 0.57
C LEU A 100 -2.87 -3.78 1.06
N VAL A 101 -2.58 -4.85 0.30
CA VAL A 101 -2.88 -6.23 0.72
C VAL A 101 -2.16 -6.58 2.02
N LEU A 102 -0.87 -6.22 2.17
CA LEU A 102 -0.15 -6.45 3.43
C LEU A 102 -0.70 -5.63 4.59
N PHE A 103 -1.14 -4.40 4.33
CA PHE A 103 -1.62 -3.48 5.36
C PHE A 103 -2.99 -3.91 5.91
N PHE A 104 -3.94 -4.25 5.02
CA PHE A 104 -5.29 -4.64 5.41
C PHE A 104 -5.39 -6.04 6.01
N GLN A 105 -4.52 -7.00 5.62
CA GLN A 105 -4.53 -8.35 6.21
C GLN A 105 -4.15 -8.41 7.69
N ARG A 106 -3.53 -7.37 8.25
CA ARG A 106 -3.18 -7.30 9.69
C ARG A 106 -4.14 -6.48 10.54
N ILE A 107 -5.16 -5.86 9.91
CA ILE A 107 -6.12 -4.97 10.58
C ILE A 107 -7.47 -5.68 10.86
N LEU A 108 -7.67 -6.89 10.34
CA LEU A 108 -8.81 -7.77 10.64
C LEU A 108 -8.39 -8.94 11.55
#